data_AF-A0AAD6EZC4-F1
#
_entry.id   AF-A0AAD6EZC4-F1
#
_cell.length_a   1.000
_cell.length_b   1.000
_cell.length_c   1.000
_cell.angle_alpha   90.00
_cell.angle_beta   90.00
_cell.angle_gamma   90.00
#
_symmetry.space_group_name_H-M   'P 1'
#
loop_
_entity.id
_entity.type
_entity.pdbx_description
1 polymer ?
#
loop_
_entity_poly.entity_id
_entity_poly.type
_entity_poly.pdbx_seq_one_letter_code
_entity_poly.pdbx_strand_id
1 'polypeptide(L)'
;MPVVPSHDMLTTIHSHNALPESVSSNLRKPDPSSLPTLPPISCPNTTNQTRHRIKCPAPPTLLPSSLPPPSSTCPSYFRWIHEDLRPWANTGITLDMVERAQKTANFRLTIVNGRAYVQKYQRAFQTRDVFTVWGILQLLRYYPGRIPDLDLMFDCVDWPVVKAEEYNLENAPSPPPLFRYCGDESTLDIVFPDWSFWGWAEINIKPWEALKWEIEEGNKRVGWMNREPYAYWKGNPAVAKIRQELVECNVSETHDWNARIYAQNWLKESQEGFKDSDLSKQCIHRYKIYIEGSAWSVSEKYILACDSMTLIVKPKYYDFYSRGLMPVQHYWPIRENDKCRSIKFAVDWGNSHKQKAQEIGKEASSYVQEMLKMENIYDYMFHLLTEYAKLLKYKPTVPPNATELCSELMACRAHGIEQKFMMDSVVHRPRDIGPCELPPPFSDVELKTIQRRRENSIKQVETWEDKAWKQRQDSMV
;
A
#
# COMPACT_ATOMS: atom_id res chain seq x y z
N MET A 1 39.60 -25.49 -30.56
CA MET A 1 39.61 -26.13 -29.23
C MET A 1 38.87 -25.21 -28.28
N PRO A 2 37.82 -25.67 -27.60
CA PRO A 2 36.92 -24.83 -26.83
C PRO A 2 37.57 -24.48 -25.49
N VAL A 3 37.56 -23.19 -25.14
CA VAL A 3 38.00 -22.70 -23.84
C VAL A 3 36.76 -22.47 -22.99
N VAL A 4 36.57 -23.39 -22.04
CA VAL A 4 35.64 -23.31 -20.92
C VAL A 4 36.17 -22.29 -19.91
N PRO A 5 35.37 -21.33 -19.42
CA PRO A 5 35.66 -20.66 -18.15
C PRO A 5 34.85 -21.31 -17.03
N SER A 6 35.58 -22.10 -16.24
CA SER A 6 35.48 -22.31 -14.79
C SER A 6 34.19 -21.91 -14.05
N HIS A 7 33.53 -22.93 -13.51
CA HIS A 7 32.76 -22.89 -12.28
C HIS A 7 33.63 -22.51 -11.06
N ASP A 8 32.92 -22.04 -10.03
CA ASP A 8 33.30 -21.89 -8.62
C ASP A 8 34.09 -20.64 -8.18
N MET A 9 33.38 -19.70 -7.57
CA MET A 9 33.48 -19.48 -6.12
C MET A 9 32.41 -18.50 -5.65
N LEU A 10 31.34 -19.02 -5.02
CA LEU A 10 30.50 -18.30 -4.04
C LEU A 10 29.67 -19.34 -3.26
N THR A 11 30.37 -20.09 -2.40
CA THR A 11 29.77 -20.89 -1.34
C THR A 11 30.52 -20.65 -0.05
N THR A 12 29.96 -19.79 0.81
CA THR A 12 30.04 -19.98 2.27
C THR A 12 28.88 -19.26 2.98
N ILE A 13 27.64 -19.75 2.90
CA ILE A 13 26.65 -19.64 4.01
C ILE A 13 25.70 -20.87 3.97
N HIS A 14 26.14 -21.97 4.58
CA HIS A 14 25.29 -22.97 5.21
C HIS A 14 25.96 -23.22 6.57
N SER A 15 25.31 -23.43 7.71
CA SER A 15 23.91 -23.67 8.06
C SER A 15 23.94 -23.85 9.58
N HIS A 16 23.03 -23.26 10.35
CA HIS A 16 22.53 -23.82 11.61
C HIS A 16 21.32 -23.00 12.09
N ASN A 17 20.13 -23.49 11.78
CA ASN A 17 19.13 -23.83 12.79
C ASN A 17 17.99 -24.56 12.09
N ALA A 18 17.94 -25.87 12.32
CA ALA A 18 16.79 -26.69 12.01
C ALA A 18 15.57 -26.12 12.75
N LEU A 19 14.45 -26.06 12.05
CA LEU A 19 13.13 -25.87 12.64
C LEU A 19 12.92 -26.96 13.71
N PRO A 20 12.57 -26.61 14.96
CA PRO A 20 12.21 -27.64 15.94
C PRO A 20 10.90 -28.30 15.53
N GLU A 21 10.90 -29.63 15.63
CA GLU A 21 9.72 -30.49 15.52
C GLU A 21 8.61 -30.03 16.48
N SER A 22 7.37 -30.27 16.03
CA SER A 22 6.12 -29.94 16.70
C SER A 22 6.07 -30.46 18.14
N VAL A 23 6.12 -29.54 19.10
CA VAL A 23 5.67 -29.82 20.48
C VAL A 23 4.16 -29.59 20.53
N SER A 24 3.42 -30.70 20.64
CA SER A 24 1.99 -30.71 20.95
C SER A 24 1.74 -30.08 22.32
N SER A 25 1.48 -28.77 22.36
CA SER A 25 0.95 -28.11 23.54
C SER A 25 -0.57 -28.24 23.57
N ASN A 26 -1.09 -28.93 24.59
CA ASN A 26 -2.50 -28.91 24.96
C ASN A 26 -2.86 -27.50 25.49
N LEU A 27 -2.95 -26.52 24.60
CA LEU A 27 -3.60 -25.25 24.87
C LEU A 27 -5.09 -25.47 24.63
N ARG A 28 -5.90 -25.39 25.70
CA ARG A 28 -7.35 -25.26 25.56
C ARG A 28 -7.62 -24.10 24.61
N LYS A 29 -8.16 -24.38 23.44
CA LYS A 29 -8.72 -23.36 22.54
C LYS A 29 -9.72 -22.54 23.37
N PRO A 30 -9.55 -21.21 23.49
CA PRO A 30 -10.61 -20.39 24.06
C PRO A 30 -11.86 -20.58 23.20
N ASP A 31 -12.98 -20.79 23.89
CA ASP A 31 -14.28 -21.08 23.28
C ASP A 31 -14.71 -19.90 22.36
N PRO A 32 -14.86 -20.09 21.04
CA PRO A 32 -15.17 -19.01 20.11
C PRO A 32 -16.58 -18.39 20.31
N SER A 33 -17.40 -18.96 21.19
CA SER A 33 -18.82 -18.63 21.37
C SER A 33 -19.14 -17.52 22.39
N SER A 34 -18.15 -16.89 23.02
CA SER A 34 -18.41 -15.95 24.13
C SER A 34 -18.36 -14.45 23.78
N LEU A 35 -18.10 -14.09 22.51
CA LEU A 35 -17.93 -12.68 22.14
C LEU A 35 -19.14 -12.12 21.38
N PRO A 36 -19.58 -10.89 21.71
CA PRO A 36 -20.65 -10.24 20.99
C PRO A 36 -20.19 -9.93 19.56
N THR A 37 -20.89 -10.51 18.59
CA THR A 37 -20.78 -10.09 17.19
C THR A 37 -21.18 -8.61 17.12
N LEU A 38 -20.45 -7.78 16.36
CA LEU A 38 -20.91 -6.39 16.18
C LEU A 38 -22.28 -6.43 15.50
N PRO A 39 -23.22 -5.54 15.90
CA PRO A 39 -24.50 -5.49 15.24
C PRO A 39 -24.28 -5.33 13.73
N PRO A 40 -24.97 -6.14 12.91
CA PRO A 40 -24.84 -6.06 11.47
C PRO A 40 -25.36 -4.70 11.01
N ILE A 41 -24.75 -4.15 9.96
CA ILE A 41 -25.28 -2.94 9.33
C ILE A 41 -26.62 -3.31 8.69
N SER A 42 -27.70 -2.82 9.28
CA SER A 42 -29.06 -3.00 8.76
C SER A 42 -29.60 -1.68 8.26
N CYS A 43 -29.87 -1.62 6.97
CA CYS A 43 -30.45 -0.44 6.33
C CYS A 43 -31.98 -0.60 6.33
N PRO A 44 -32.73 0.27 7.04
CA PRO A 44 -34.18 0.15 7.08
C PRO A 44 -34.76 0.33 5.67
N ASN A 45 -35.61 -0.62 5.23
CA ASN A 45 -36.33 -0.55 3.96
C ASN A 45 -37.23 0.68 3.95
N THR A 46 -36.92 1.66 3.11
CA THR A 46 -37.72 2.88 2.95
C THR A 46 -38.77 2.68 1.85
N THR A 47 -39.77 1.86 2.13
CA THR A 47 -40.99 1.79 1.30
C THR A 47 -42.10 2.74 1.74
N ASN A 48 -41.92 3.55 2.78
CA ASN A 48 -42.88 4.60 3.15
C ASN A 48 -42.17 5.88 3.62
N GLN A 49 -42.75 7.03 3.25
CA GLN A 49 -42.22 8.40 3.23
C GLN A 49 -41.85 9.05 4.58
N THR A 50 -41.46 8.28 5.59
CA THR A 50 -40.78 8.82 6.77
C THR A 50 -39.32 8.42 6.72
N ARG A 51 -38.45 9.36 6.31
CA ARG A 51 -36.99 9.26 6.46
C ARG A 51 -36.67 9.03 7.95
N HIS A 52 -36.68 7.80 8.42
CA HIS A 52 -36.07 7.47 9.70
C HIS A 52 -34.62 7.93 9.60
N ARG A 53 -34.24 8.94 10.38
CA ARG A 53 -32.85 9.40 10.50
C ARG A 53 -32.07 8.19 11.02
N ILE A 54 -31.34 7.51 10.13
CA ILE A 54 -30.31 6.55 10.52
C ILE A 54 -29.42 7.28 11.52
N LYS A 55 -29.33 6.76 12.74
CA LYS A 55 -28.49 7.32 13.80
C LYS A 55 -27.28 6.42 13.96
N CYS A 56 -26.15 7.02 14.31
CA CYS A 56 -24.98 6.23 14.66
C CYS A 56 -25.24 5.45 15.95
N PRO A 57 -24.84 4.17 15.98
CA PRO A 57 -24.95 3.38 17.19
C PRO A 57 -24.16 4.04 18.33
N ALA A 58 -24.54 3.75 19.57
CA ALA A 58 -23.70 4.11 20.69
C ALA A 58 -22.36 3.36 20.57
N PRO A 59 -21.23 4.00 20.92
CA PRO A 59 -19.95 3.32 21.05
C PRO A 59 -20.14 2.10 21.97
N PRO A 60 -19.53 0.96 21.66
CA PRO A 60 -19.54 -0.18 22.56
C PRO A 60 -19.08 0.26 23.96
N THR A 61 -19.77 -0.21 25.00
CA THR A 61 -19.33 -0.03 26.38
C THR A 61 -17.88 -0.48 26.47
N LEU A 62 -16.99 0.36 27.04
CA LEU A 62 -15.56 0.11 27.16
C LEU A 62 -15.30 -1.36 27.50
N LEU A 63 -14.84 -2.12 26.51
CA LEU A 63 -14.29 -3.46 26.72
C LEU A 63 -13.15 -3.32 27.75
N PRO A 64 -12.83 -4.37 28.54
CA PRO A 64 -11.82 -4.30 29.59
C PRO A 64 -10.58 -3.50 29.17
N SER A 65 -10.11 -2.65 30.08
CA SER A 65 -9.08 -1.63 29.86
C SER A 65 -7.79 -2.19 29.27
N SER A 66 -7.51 -3.48 29.44
CA SER A 66 -6.44 -4.19 28.76
C SER A 66 -7.00 -5.35 27.95
N LEU A 67 -6.75 -5.34 26.63
CA LEU A 67 -6.76 -6.60 25.88
C LEU A 67 -5.54 -7.41 26.32
N PRO A 68 -5.60 -8.74 26.18
CA PRO A 68 -4.39 -9.55 26.26
C PRO A 68 -3.29 -8.93 25.37
N PRO A 69 -2.04 -8.91 25.85
CA PRO A 69 -0.93 -8.40 25.07
C PRO A 69 -0.80 -9.18 23.75
N PRO A 70 -0.36 -8.53 22.66
CA PRO A 70 -0.20 -9.20 21.38
C PRO A 70 0.82 -10.33 21.49
N SER A 71 0.62 -11.38 20.70
CA SER A 71 1.57 -12.49 20.61
C SER A 71 2.68 -12.28 19.57
N SER A 72 2.69 -11.14 18.86
CA SER A 72 3.58 -10.90 17.72
C SER A 72 4.01 -9.44 17.57
N THR A 73 5.24 -9.24 17.10
CA THR A 73 5.80 -7.95 16.65
C THR A 73 5.21 -7.54 15.30
N CYS A 74 4.96 -6.25 15.09
CA CYS A 74 4.48 -5.75 13.80
C CYS A 74 5.54 -5.91 12.69
N PRO A 75 5.11 -5.97 11.41
CA PRO A 75 6.02 -5.89 10.27
C PRO A 75 7.01 -4.73 10.36
N SER A 76 8.24 -4.94 9.90
CA SER A 76 9.33 -3.96 10.05
C SER A 76 9.07 -2.62 9.37
N TYR A 77 8.22 -2.58 8.34
CA TYR A 77 7.84 -1.32 7.67
C TYR A 77 7.04 -0.38 8.59
N PHE A 78 6.45 -0.87 9.69
CA PHE A 78 5.76 -0.02 10.66
C PHE A 78 6.72 0.95 11.35
N ARG A 79 8.02 0.63 11.42
CA ARG A 79 9.05 1.51 12.01
C ARG A 79 9.14 2.85 11.28
N TRP A 80 8.70 2.92 10.02
CA TRP A 80 8.63 4.15 9.25
C TRP A 80 7.59 5.16 9.77
N ILE A 81 6.61 4.73 10.59
CA ILE A 81 5.70 5.65 11.30
C ILE A 81 6.51 6.65 12.12
N HIS A 82 7.59 6.21 12.78
CA HIS A 82 8.44 7.08 13.58
C HIS A 82 9.14 8.13 12.71
N GLU A 83 9.57 7.76 11.51
CA GLU A 83 10.21 8.70 10.58
C GLU A 83 9.22 9.70 10.00
N ASP A 84 8.01 9.25 9.65
CA ASP A 84 6.96 10.12 9.13
C ASP A 84 6.48 11.14 10.17
N LEU A 85 6.49 10.78 11.46
CA LEU A 85 6.11 11.65 12.57
C LEU A 85 7.29 12.42 13.19
N ARG A 86 8.52 12.10 12.80
CA ARG A 86 9.76 12.70 13.33
C ARG A 86 9.77 14.24 13.32
N PRO A 87 9.24 14.95 12.30
CA PRO A 87 9.23 16.41 12.29
C PRO A 87 8.56 17.06 13.52
N TRP A 88 7.68 16.33 14.19
CA TRP A 88 6.92 16.81 15.34
C TRP A 88 7.32 16.16 16.67
N ALA A 89 8.28 15.23 16.68
CA ALA A 89 8.62 14.43 17.86
C ALA A 89 9.01 15.28 19.09
N ASN A 90 9.74 16.39 18.87
CA ASN A 90 10.21 17.28 19.93
C ASN A 90 9.33 18.53 20.13
N THR A 91 8.66 18.97 19.07
CA THR A 91 7.89 20.22 19.04
C THR A 91 6.40 20.01 19.27
N GLY A 92 5.89 18.78 19.14
CA GLY A 92 4.48 18.45 19.12
C GLY A 92 3.70 19.17 18.01
N ILE A 93 2.39 19.03 18.05
CA ILE A 93 1.44 19.52 17.04
C ILE A 93 0.44 20.44 17.72
N THR A 94 0.45 21.72 17.34
CA THR A 94 -0.54 22.70 17.82
C THR A 94 -1.78 22.72 16.94
N LEU A 95 -2.88 23.29 17.45
CA LEU A 95 -4.11 23.47 16.66
C LEU A 95 -3.85 24.29 15.39
N ASP A 96 -3.09 25.39 15.51
CA ASP A 96 -2.70 26.25 14.40
C ASP A 96 -1.92 25.47 13.30
N MET A 97 -1.07 24.51 13.67
CA MET A 97 -0.40 23.65 12.70
C MET A 97 -1.38 22.76 11.93
N VAL A 98 -2.33 22.14 12.62
CA VAL A 98 -3.39 21.33 11.97
C VAL A 98 -4.25 22.21 11.07
N GLU A 99 -4.62 23.41 11.50
CA GLU A 99 -5.44 24.33 10.70
C GLU A 99 -4.70 24.83 9.45
N ARG A 100 -3.37 25.03 9.50
CA ARG A 100 -2.59 25.35 8.30
C ARG A 100 -2.63 24.27 7.22
N ALA A 101 -2.76 22.99 7.59
CA ALA A 101 -2.91 21.90 6.62
C ALA A 101 -4.24 21.96 5.84
N GLN A 102 -5.23 22.74 6.30
CA GLN A 102 -6.49 22.94 5.57
C GLN A 102 -6.28 23.49 4.14
N LYS A 103 -5.17 24.19 3.89
CA LYS A 103 -4.86 24.83 2.59
C LYS A 103 -5.08 23.90 1.41
N THR A 104 -4.75 22.60 1.54
CA THR A 104 -4.92 21.61 0.47
C THR A 104 -5.81 20.44 0.87
N ALA A 105 -6.14 20.28 2.15
CA ALA A 105 -6.95 19.16 2.64
C ALA A 105 -8.31 19.06 1.96
N ASN A 106 -8.71 17.83 1.61
CA ASN A 106 -10.07 17.54 1.16
C ASN A 106 -11.04 17.47 2.34
N PHE A 107 -10.60 16.96 3.49
CA PHE A 107 -11.41 16.90 4.70
C PHE A 107 -10.57 17.00 5.98
N ARG A 108 -11.21 17.47 7.06
CA ARG A 108 -10.75 17.31 8.44
C ARG A 108 -11.51 16.16 9.08
N LEU A 109 -10.80 15.28 9.77
CA LEU A 109 -11.39 14.19 10.54
C LEU A 109 -11.00 14.35 12.01
N THR A 110 -12.00 14.24 12.88
CA THR A 110 -11.80 14.27 14.32
C THR A 110 -12.41 13.01 14.92
N ILE A 111 -11.67 12.33 15.79
CA ILE A 111 -12.21 11.26 16.62
C ILE A 111 -12.32 11.83 18.04
N VAL A 112 -13.53 11.78 18.61
CA VAL A 112 -13.80 12.24 19.98
C VAL A 112 -14.68 11.23 20.66
N ASN A 113 -14.23 10.68 21.80
CA ASN A 113 -14.93 9.64 22.57
C ASN A 113 -15.31 8.43 21.69
N GLY A 114 -14.40 7.99 20.82
CA GLY A 114 -14.60 6.85 19.92
C GLY A 114 -15.61 7.08 18.78
N ARG A 115 -16.03 8.33 18.54
CA ARG A 115 -16.91 8.70 17.43
C ARG A 115 -16.14 9.53 16.39
N ALA A 116 -16.36 9.24 15.11
CA ALA A 116 -15.75 9.97 14.01
C ALA A 116 -16.63 11.12 13.53
N TYR A 117 -16.02 12.27 13.31
CA TYR A 117 -16.64 13.48 12.75
C TYR A 117 -15.81 13.94 11.57
N VAL A 118 -16.48 14.31 10.47
CA VAL A 118 -15.81 14.76 9.26
C VAL A 118 -16.36 16.11 8.84
N GLN A 119 -15.46 17.06 8.60
CA GLN A 119 -15.76 18.31 7.92
C GLN A 119 -15.13 18.24 6.52
N LYS A 120 -15.96 18.24 5.48
CA LYS A 120 -15.49 18.27 4.09
C LYS A 120 -15.19 19.71 3.67
N TYR A 121 -14.02 19.92 3.08
CA TYR A 121 -13.63 21.21 2.51
C TYR A 121 -13.77 21.22 0.99
N GLN A 122 -13.32 20.15 0.33
CA GLN A 122 -13.33 20.04 -1.12
C GLN A 122 -13.65 18.61 -1.53
N ARG A 123 -14.28 18.45 -2.69
CA ARG A 123 -14.55 17.14 -3.28
C ARG A 123 -13.22 16.48 -3.67
N ALA A 124 -12.98 15.26 -3.19
CA ALA A 124 -11.84 14.46 -3.65
C ALA A 124 -12.08 13.95 -5.08
N PHE A 125 -10.99 13.62 -5.78
CA PHE A 125 -11.11 12.89 -7.03
C PHE A 125 -11.79 11.54 -6.74
N GLN A 126 -12.90 11.24 -7.43
CA GLN A 126 -13.60 9.97 -7.27
C GLN A 126 -14.02 9.71 -5.79
N THR A 127 -14.16 8.45 -5.37
CA THR A 127 -14.58 8.01 -4.03
C THR A 127 -13.44 7.85 -3.04
N ARG A 128 -12.29 8.52 -3.28
CA ARG A 128 -11.09 8.39 -2.43
C ARG A 128 -11.35 8.78 -0.99
N ASP A 129 -11.95 9.95 -0.77
CA ASP A 129 -12.33 10.41 0.58
C ASP A 129 -13.35 9.47 1.21
N VAL A 130 -14.33 8.98 0.43
CA VAL A 130 -15.37 8.07 0.90
C VAL A 130 -14.77 6.77 1.44
N PHE A 131 -13.90 6.10 0.68
CA PHE A 131 -13.32 4.82 1.10
C PHE A 131 -12.19 4.97 2.14
N THR A 132 -11.48 6.12 2.18
CA THR A 132 -10.57 6.44 3.29
C THR A 132 -11.33 6.61 4.61
N VAL A 133 -12.43 7.37 4.62
CA VAL A 133 -13.27 7.52 5.81
C VAL A 133 -13.91 6.17 6.18
N TRP A 134 -14.38 5.39 5.19
CA TRP A 134 -14.90 4.04 5.43
C TRP A 134 -13.89 3.15 6.14
N GLY A 135 -12.63 3.17 5.70
CA GLY A 135 -11.55 2.42 6.33
C GLY A 135 -11.29 2.81 7.78
N ILE A 136 -11.30 4.12 8.09
CA ILE A 136 -11.18 4.60 9.47
C ILE A 136 -12.37 4.16 10.32
N LEU A 137 -13.59 4.12 9.77
CA LEU A 137 -14.74 3.57 10.48
C LEU A 137 -14.60 2.06 10.72
N GLN A 138 -14.02 1.33 9.77
CA GLN A 138 -13.71 -0.09 9.97
C GLN A 138 -12.65 -0.29 11.06
N LEU A 139 -11.63 0.57 11.13
CA LEU A 139 -10.68 0.58 12.23
C LEU A 139 -11.38 0.80 13.58
N LEU A 140 -12.33 1.74 13.66
CA LEU A 140 -13.12 1.97 14.89
C LEU A 140 -13.99 0.76 15.28
N ARG A 141 -14.46 -0.02 14.30
CA ARG A 141 -15.15 -1.30 14.55
C ARG A 141 -14.18 -2.40 14.96
N TYR A 142 -12.97 -2.40 14.41
CA TYR A 142 -11.93 -3.40 14.68
C TYR A 142 -11.30 -3.20 16.07
N TYR A 143 -11.10 -1.94 16.48
CA TYR A 143 -10.59 -1.54 17.80
C TYR A 143 -11.53 -0.58 18.54
N PRO A 144 -12.75 -1.02 18.95
CA PRO A 144 -13.73 -0.13 19.55
C PRO A 144 -13.26 0.55 20.83
N GLY A 145 -13.34 1.88 20.86
CA GLY A 145 -12.97 2.69 22.02
C GLY A 145 -11.47 2.75 22.32
N ARG A 146 -10.61 2.25 21.41
CA ARG A 146 -9.16 2.20 21.64
C ARG A 146 -8.36 3.16 20.77
N ILE A 147 -8.98 3.74 19.74
CA ILE A 147 -8.38 4.84 18.99
C ILE A 147 -8.50 6.11 19.84
N PRO A 148 -7.40 6.81 20.14
CA PRO A 148 -7.45 8.01 20.98
C PRO A 148 -8.21 9.14 20.29
N ASP A 149 -8.60 10.13 21.09
CA ASP A 149 -9.08 11.40 20.56
C ASP A 149 -7.99 12.02 19.68
N LEU A 150 -8.33 12.39 18.45
CA LEU A 150 -7.39 12.97 17.49
C LEU A 150 -8.07 13.94 16.53
N ASP A 151 -7.26 14.75 15.87
CA ASP A 151 -7.68 15.77 14.92
C ASP A 151 -6.66 15.86 13.78
N LEU A 152 -7.09 15.49 12.57
CA LEU A 152 -6.21 15.40 11.40
C LEU A 152 -6.81 16.07 10.16
N MET A 153 -5.91 16.53 9.28
CA MET A 153 -6.22 16.98 7.94
C MET A 153 -5.78 15.92 6.93
N PHE A 154 -6.64 15.63 5.96
CA PHE A 154 -6.38 14.63 4.93
C PHE A 154 -6.51 15.23 3.53
N ASP A 155 -5.49 15.04 2.70
CA ASP A 155 -5.48 15.42 1.30
C ASP A 155 -5.45 14.15 0.42
N CYS A 156 -6.49 14.00 -0.40
CA CYS A 156 -6.75 12.83 -1.22
C CYS A 156 -6.18 12.95 -2.65
N VAL A 157 -5.45 14.01 -2.96
CA VAL A 157 -4.82 14.22 -4.29
C VAL A 157 -3.53 13.39 -4.43
N ASP A 158 -3.02 13.23 -5.65
CA ASP A 158 -1.91 12.34 -5.99
C ASP A 158 -0.53 12.78 -5.45
N TRP A 159 -0.19 14.08 -5.43
CA TRP A 159 1.19 14.49 -5.12
C TRP A 159 1.39 14.87 -3.65
N PRO A 160 2.49 14.49 -2.99
CA PRO A 160 2.83 15.04 -1.68
C PRO A 160 3.25 16.51 -1.80
N VAL A 161 2.83 17.35 -0.84
CA VAL A 161 2.87 18.82 -0.98
C VAL A 161 3.58 19.54 0.15
N VAL A 162 3.83 18.90 1.29
CA VAL A 162 4.51 19.55 2.42
C VAL A 162 6.02 19.47 2.19
N LYS A 163 6.58 20.46 1.49
CA LYS A 163 7.99 20.47 1.08
C LYS A 163 8.92 20.70 2.26
N ALA A 164 9.85 19.77 2.51
CA ALA A 164 10.77 19.85 3.65
C ALA A 164 11.66 21.11 3.62
N GLU A 165 12.04 21.56 2.42
CA GLU A 165 12.84 22.76 2.22
C GLU A 165 12.18 24.05 2.75
N GLU A 166 10.85 24.13 2.75
CA GLU A 166 10.10 25.28 3.27
C GLU A 166 10.18 25.40 4.80
N TYR A 167 10.50 24.30 5.49
CA TYR A 167 10.48 24.21 6.95
C TYR A 167 11.87 24.02 7.57
N ASN A 168 12.92 23.91 6.75
CA ASN A 168 14.31 23.78 7.18
C ASN A 168 15.05 25.14 7.28
N LEU A 169 14.36 26.26 7.01
CA LEU A 169 14.94 27.60 7.06
C LEU A 169 15.02 28.13 8.50
N GLU A 170 15.97 29.03 8.75
CA GLU A 170 16.07 29.74 10.03
C GLU A 170 14.77 30.54 10.28
N ASN A 171 14.16 30.34 11.46
CA ASN A 171 12.85 30.91 11.84
C ASN A 171 11.64 30.41 11.02
N ALA A 172 11.76 29.31 10.26
CA ALA A 172 10.59 28.70 9.62
C ALA A 172 9.57 28.21 10.67
N PRO A 173 8.26 28.33 10.41
CA PRO A 173 7.26 27.71 11.26
C PRO A 173 7.41 26.18 11.21
N SER A 174 6.95 25.46 12.24
CA SER A 174 6.89 24.00 12.16
C SER A 174 5.94 23.54 11.04
N PRO A 175 6.25 22.41 10.36
CA PRO A 175 5.46 21.93 9.24
C PRO A 175 4.02 21.59 9.67
N PRO A 176 3.01 21.83 8.84
CA PRO A 176 1.64 21.39 9.11
C PRO A 176 1.54 19.87 8.92
N PRO A 177 0.93 19.12 9.84
CA PRO A 177 0.73 17.68 9.66
C PRO A 177 -0.40 17.43 8.66
N LEU A 178 -0.05 16.83 7.52
CA LEU A 178 -1.00 16.52 6.46
C LEU A 178 -0.94 15.03 6.12
N PHE A 179 -2.06 14.32 6.27
CA PHE A 179 -2.16 12.93 5.88
C PHE A 179 -2.40 12.80 4.38
N ARG A 180 -1.66 11.88 3.75
CA ARG A 180 -1.75 11.55 2.32
C ARG A 180 -1.47 10.07 2.10
N TYR A 181 -1.57 9.64 0.85
CA TYR A 181 -1.36 8.25 0.47
C TYR A 181 0.07 7.92 0.01
N CYS A 182 0.91 8.94 -0.21
CA CYS A 182 2.34 8.77 -0.48
C CYS A 182 3.16 9.96 0.01
N GLY A 183 4.47 9.77 0.06
CA GLY A 183 5.49 10.79 0.24
C GLY A 183 6.67 10.57 -0.72
N ASP A 184 7.60 11.51 -0.76
CA ASP A 184 8.93 11.36 -1.34
C ASP A 184 10.01 11.91 -0.38
N GLU A 185 11.29 11.78 -0.75
CA GLU A 185 12.42 12.21 0.10
C GLU A 185 12.45 13.73 0.36
N SER A 186 11.72 14.53 -0.43
CA SER A 186 11.64 15.99 -0.32
C SER A 186 10.40 16.49 0.42
N THR A 187 9.56 15.58 0.94
CA THR A 187 8.26 15.93 1.55
C THR A 187 8.10 15.38 2.96
N LEU A 188 7.21 16.01 3.73
CA LEU A 188 6.90 15.70 5.13
C LEU A 188 5.45 15.22 5.33
N ASP A 189 4.75 14.87 4.25
CA ASP A 189 3.39 14.35 4.30
C ASP A 189 3.35 13.01 5.07
N ILE A 190 2.34 12.83 5.92
CA ILE A 190 2.17 11.62 6.75
C ILE A 190 1.47 10.56 5.91
N VAL A 191 2.14 9.45 5.65
CA VAL A 191 1.64 8.43 4.73
C VAL A 191 0.61 7.52 5.43
N PHE A 192 -0.52 7.32 4.77
CA PHE A 192 -1.65 6.52 5.25
C PHE A 192 -2.06 5.48 4.18
N PRO A 193 -2.56 4.29 4.58
CA PRO A 193 -3.07 3.31 3.63
C PRO A 193 -4.13 3.90 2.68
N ASP A 194 -3.97 3.64 1.38
CA ASP A 194 -4.86 4.21 0.37
C ASP A 194 -6.29 3.65 0.45
N TRP A 195 -7.24 4.34 -0.18
CA TRP A 195 -8.66 3.99 -0.15
C TRP A 195 -8.96 2.61 -0.76
N SER A 196 -8.11 2.14 -1.68
CA SER A 196 -8.35 0.92 -2.46
C SER A 196 -8.21 -0.37 -1.66
N PHE A 197 -7.73 -0.31 -0.41
CA PHE A 197 -7.81 -1.44 0.52
C PHE A 197 -9.27 -1.83 0.82
N TRP A 198 -10.20 -0.86 0.82
CA TRP A 198 -11.63 -1.11 1.00
C TRP A 198 -12.43 -1.05 -0.30
N GLY A 199 -11.80 -0.68 -1.41
CA GLY A 199 -12.37 -0.73 -2.75
C GLY A 199 -12.19 0.57 -3.53
N TRP A 200 -12.37 0.46 -4.84
CA TRP A 200 -12.36 1.61 -5.76
C TRP A 200 -13.46 1.40 -6.80
N ALA A 201 -14.63 1.96 -6.51
CA ALA A 201 -15.86 1.67 -7.22
C ALA A 201 -15.83 2.08 -8.69
N GLU A 202 -15.21 3.23 -9.00
CA GLU A 202 -15.18 3.81 -10.35
C GLU A 202 -14.46 2.95 -11.38
N ILE A 203 -13.51 2.12 -10.94
CA ILE A 203 -12.77 1.19 -11.79
C ILE A 203 -12.98 -0.28 -11.39
N ASN A 204 -14.03 -0.54 -10.60
CA ASN A 204 -14.46 -1.87 -10.18
C ASN A 204 -13.35 -2.72 -9.51
N ILE A 205 -12.46 -2.07 -8.74
CA ILE A 205 -11.45 -2.77 -7.95
C ILE A 205 -12.06 -3.11 -6.59
N LYS A 206 -12.21 -4.41 -6.36
CA LYS A 206 -12.79 -4.99 -5.14
C LYS A 206 -11.95 -4.65 -3.90
N PRO A 207 -12.54 -4.73 -2.69
CA PRO A 207 -11.78 -4.68 -1.45
C PRO A 207 -10.61 -5.67 -1.45
N TRP A 208 -9.53 -5.28 -0.77
CA TRP A 208 -8.27 -5.99 -0.85
C TRP A 208 -8.36 -7.44 -0.38
N GLU A 209 -9.09 -7.72 0.70
CA GLU A 209 -9.25 -9.09 1.22
C GLU A 209 -9.76 -10.07 0.15
N ALA A 210 -10.81 -9.68 -0.59
CA ALA A 210 -11.37 -10.50 -1.66
C ALA A 210 -10.44 -10.57 -2.87
N LEU A 211 -9.90 -9.43 -3.31
CA LEU A 211 -9.04 -9.37 -4.49
C LEU A 211 -7.71 -10.10 -4.30
N LYS A 212 -7.16 -10.07 -3.08
CA LYS A 212 -5.95 -10.78 -2.67
C LYS A 212 -6.11 -12.29 -2.89
N TRP A 213 -7.24 -12.86 -2.47
CA TRP A 213 -7.59 -14.26 -2.73
C TRP A 213 -7.75 -14.53 -4.22
N GLU A 214 -8.47 -13.67 -4.95
CA GLU A 214 -8.67 -13.84 -6.39
C GLU A 214 -7.35 -13.84 -7.17
N ILE A 215 -6.39 -13.00 -6.79
CA ILE A 215 -5.04 -12.99 -7.36
C ILE A 215 -4.27 -14.25 -6.98
N GLU A 216 -4.37 -14.73 -5.74
CA GLU A 216 -3.73 -15.98 -5.32
C GLU A 216 -4.24 -17.18 -6.14
N GLU A 217 -5.54 -17.26 -6.38
CA GLU A 217 -6.13 -18.26 -7.28
C GLU A 217 -5.72 -18.03 -8.74
N GLY A 218 -5.65 -16.76 -9.16
CA GLY A 218 -5.14 -16.36 -10.47
C GLY A 218 -3.73 -16.87 -10.73
N ASN A 219 -2.84 -16.83 -9.73
CA ASN A 219 -1.46 -17.30 -9.83
C ASN A 219 -1.36 -18.80 -10.12
N LYS A 220 -2.33 -19.59 -9.66
CA LYS A 220 -2.38 -21.06 -9.81
C LYS A 220 -2.82 -21.48 -11.22
N ARG A 221 -3.44 -20.58 -12.01
CA ARG A 221 -3.98 -20.90 -13.34
C ARG A 221 -2.92 -21.33 -14.35
N VAL A 222 -1.75 -20.68 -14.31
CA VAL A 222 -0.62 -20.99 -15.20
C VAL A 222 0.64 -21.13 -14.35
N GLY A 223 1.18 -22.36 -14.30
CA GLY A 223 2.44 -22.64 -13.63
C GLY A 223 3.54 -21.72 -14.16
N TRP A 224 4.37 -21.18 -13.27
CA TRP A 224 5.28 -20.07 -13.58
C TRP A 224 6.18 -20.33 -14.81
N MET A 225 6.68 -21.57 -14.96
CA MET A 225 7.51 -21.98 -16.10
C MET A 225 6.79 -21.90 -17.45
N ASN A 226 5.46 -21.99 -17.47
CA ASN A 226 4.63 -21.93 -18.66
C ASN A 226 4.05 -20.53 -18.93
N ARG A 227 4.35 -19.54 -18.08
CA ARG A 227 3.93 -18.16 -18.30
C ARG A 227 4.65 -17.54 -19.49
N GLU A 228 3.99 -16.56 -20.11
CA GLU A 228 4.52 -15.80 -21.24
C GLU A 228 5.88 -15.16 -20.87
N PRO A 229 6.94 -15.33 -21.68
CA PRO A 229 8.31 -14.96 -21.32
C PRO A 229 8.61 -13.47 -21.53
N TYR A 230 7.59 -12.61 -21.47
CA TYR A 230 7.68 -11.18 -21.76
C TYR A 230 7.34 -10.31 -20.55
N ALA A 231 7.87 -9.09 -20.53
CA ALA A 231 7.41 -8.07 -19.61
C ALA A 231 6.05 -7.53 -20.03
N TYR A 232 5.14 -7.43 -19.06
CA TYR A 232 3.78 -6.98 -19.32
C TYR A 232 3.43 -5.73 -18.52
N TRP A 233 2.79 -4.79 -19.19
CA TRP A 233 2.12 -3.64 -18.59
C TRP A 233 0.79 -3.37 -19.28
N LYS A 234 -0.25 -3.10 -18.51
CA LYS A 234 -1.51 -2.55 -19.01
C LYS A 234 -1.93 -1.39 -18.10
N GLY A 235 -2.18 -0.22 -18.68
CA GLY A 235 -2.55 0.97 -17.91
C GLY A 235 -2.75 2.20 -18.77
N ASN A 236 -3.15 3.31 -18.15
CA ASN A 236 -3.37 4.57 -18.85
C ASN A 236 -2.03 5.33 -19.02
N PRO A 237 -1.52 5.54 -20.25
CA PRO A 237 -0.30 6.30 -20.48
C PRO A 237 -0.49 7.81 -20.38
N ALA A 238 -1.72 8.32 -20.50
CA ALA A 238 -1.98 9.76 -20.55
C ALA A 238 -1.75 10.50 -19.22
N VAL A 239 -1.62 9.76 -18.11
CA VAL A 239 -1.48 10.36 -16.76
C VAL A 239 -0.05 10.78 -16.41
N ALA A 240 0.96 10.34 -17.17
CA ALA A 240 2.35 10.67 -16.89
C ALA A 240 3.25 10.52 -18.12
N LYS A 241 4.21 11.45 -18.28
CA LYS A 241 5.21 11.40 -19.37
C LYS A 241 6.00 10.08 -19.36
N ILE A 242 6.43 9.62 -18.18
CA ILE A 242 7.20 8.37 -18.05
C ILE A 242 6.43 7.13 -18.56
N ARG A 243 5.09 7.15 -18.52
CA ARG A 243 4.24 6.09 -19.08
C ARG A 243 4.06 6.22 -20.58
N GLN A 244 4.03 7.43 -21.12
CA GLN A 244 4.07 7.66 -22.57
C GLN A 244 5.36 7.10 -23.15
N GLU A 245 6.50 7.38 -22.51
CA GLU A 245 7.81 6.82 -22.87
C GLU A 245 7.85 5.29 -22.74
N LEU A 246 7.15 4.70 -21.75
CA LEU A 246 7.07 3.24 -21.63
C LEU A 246 6.36 2.58 -22.82
N VAL A 247 5.39 3.26 -23.44
CA VAL A 247 4.68 2.74 -24.63
C VAL A 247 5.64 2.54 -25.80
N GLU A 248 6.69 3.36 -25.91
CA GLU A 248 7.73 3.25 -26.93
C GLU A 248 8.58 1.97 -26.78
N CYS A 249 8.56 1.33 -25.61
CA CYS A 249 9.22 0.05 -25.39
C CYS A 249 8.44 -1.15 -25.96
N ASN A 250 7.23 -0.95 -26.46
CA ASN A 250 6.44 -2.04 -27.05
C ASN A 250 7.10 -2.56 -28.33
N VAL A 251 6.69 -3.75 -28.78
CA VAL A 251 7.15 -4.31 -30.05
C VAL A 251 6.86 -3.37 -31.22
N SER A 252 7.83 -3.20 -32.10
CA SER A 252 7.73 -2.44 -33.35
C SER A 252 8.36 -3.23 -34.50
N GLU A 253 8.25 -2.74 -35.74
CA GLU A 253 8.88 -3.37 -36.91
C GLU A 253 10.42 -3.42 -36.80
N THR A 254 11.01 -2.51 -36.03
CA THR A 254 12.47 -2.34 -35.96
C THR A 254 13.08 -2.86 -34.65
N HIS A 255 12.28 -3.01 -33.59
CA HIS A 255 12.76 -3.37 -32.25
C HIS A 255 11.77 -4.22 -31.47
N ASP A 256 12.27 -5.26 -30.78
CA ASP A 256 11.55 -5.98 -29.71
C ASP A 256 12.37 -5.95 -28.40
N TRP A 257 11.89 -5.16 -27.45
CA TRP A 257 12.45 -5.04 -26.10
C TRP A 257 11.98 -6.15 -25.15
N ASN A 258 11.30 -7.18 -25.67
CA ASN A 258 10.63 -8.23 -24.90
C ASN A 258 9.55 -7.69 -23.95
N ALA A 259 8.93 -6.57 -24.32
CA ALA A 259 7.86 -5.92 -23.58
C ALA A 259 6.55 -5.96 -24.38
N ARG A 260 5.43 -6.12 -23.66
CA ARG A 260 4.06 -6.12 -24.17
C ARG A 260 3.29 -5.07 -23.39
N ILE A 261 3.21 -3.89 -23.97
CA ILE A 261 2.68 -2.67 -23.33
C ILE A 261 1.32 -2.34 -23.94
N TYR A 262 0.27 -2.35 -23.12
CA TYR A 262 -1.11 -2.16 -23.55
C TYR A 262 -1.69 -0.87 -22.96
N ALA A 263 -1.92 0.11 -23.82
CA ALA A 263 -2.59 1.34 -23.42
C ALA A 263 -4.06 1.07 -23.10
N GLN A 264 -4.46 1.37 -21.87
CA GLN A 264 -5.83 1.21 -21.41
C GLN A 264 -6.62 2.50 -21.61
N ASN A 265 -7.65 2.44 -22.44
CA ASN A 265 -8.59 3.54 -22.61
C ASN A 265 -9.67 3.45 -21.51
N TRP A 266 -9.54 4.29 -20.48
CA TRP A 266 -10.45 4.29 -19.34
C TRP A 266 -11.89 4.64 -19.71
N LEU A 267 -12.13 5.48 -20.72
CA LEU A 267 -13.48 5.81 -21.17
C LEU A 267 -14.17 4.58 -21.75
N LYS A 268 -13.46 3.82 -22.60
CA LYS A 268 -13.98 2.57 -23.18
C LYS A 268 -14.18 1.50 -22.10
N GLU A 269 -13.18 1.29 -21.25
CA GLU A 269 -13.23 0.27 -20.21
C GLU A 269 -14.34 0.56 -19.18
N SER A 270 -14.60 1.84 -18.89
CA SER A 270 -15.72 2.25 -18.03
C SER A 270 -17.08 1.86 -18.64
N GLN A 271 -17.26 1.99 -19.95
CA GLN A 271 -18.48 1.56 -20.65
C GLN A 271 -18.65 0.03 -20.66
N GLU A 272 -17.54 -0.72 -20.66
CA GLU A 272 -17.54 -2.19 -20.69
C GLU A 272 -17.50 -2.82 -19.29
N GLY A 273 -17.41 -2.01 -18.23
CA GLY A 273 -17.38 -2.44 -16.84
C GLY A 273 -16.04 -3.06 -16.41
N PHE A 274 -14.94 -2.68 -17.06
CA PHE A 274 -13.57 -3.14 -16.78
C PHE A 274 -13.36 -4.66 -16.88
N LYS A 275 -14.19 -5.36 -17.68
CA LYS A 275 -14.14 -6.83 -17.83
C LYS A 275 -12.78 -7.35 -18.31
N ASP A 276 -12.08 -6.57 -19.13
CA ASP A 276 -10.77 -6.90 -19.69
C ASP A 276 -9.61 -6.41 -18.81
N SER A 277 -9.92 -5.85 -17.64
CA SER A 277 -8.95 -5.26 -16.71
C SER A 277 -8.95 -5.94 -15.34
N ASP A 278 -9.56 -7.13 -15.25
CA ASP A 278 -9.51 -8.01 -14.08
C ASP A 278 -8.05 -8.36 -13.74
N LEU A 279 -7.58 -7.87 -12.60
CA LEU A 279 -6.21 -8.01 -12.15
C LEU A 279 -5.81 -9.48 -11.93
N SER A 280 -6.74 -10.33 -11.47
CA SER A 280 -6.49 -11.76 -11.24
C SER A 280 -6.18 -12.54 -12.52
N LYS A 281 -6.62 -12.03 -13.67
CA LYS A 281 -6.37 -12.63 -15.00
C LYS A 281 -5.06 -12.19 -15.63
N GLN A 282 -4.37 -11.20 -15.05
CA GLN A 282 -3.16 -10.64 -15.64
C GLN A 282 -1.87 -11.32 -15.14
N CYS A 283 -1.95 -12.28 -14.23
CA CYS A 283 -0.80 -13.00 -13.66
C CYS A 283 -0.31 -14.18 -14.55
N ILE A 284 -0.32 -13.98 -15.88
CA ILE A 284 0.05 -15.00 -16.89
C ILE A 284 1.40 -14.74 -17.56
N HIS A 285 2.07 -13.64 -17.21
CA HIS A 285 3.39 -13.27 -17.71
C HIS A 285 4.46 -13.50 -16.64
N ARG A 286 5.68 -13.87 -17.03
CA ARG A 286 6.81 -14.04 -16.09
C ARG A 286 7.22 -12.74 -15.41
N TYR A 287 7.06 -11.61 -16.12
CA TYR A 287 7.50 -10.29 -15.65
C TYR A 287 6.35 -9.28 -15.72
N LYS A 288 6.17 -8.49 -14.66
CA LYS A 288 5.16 -7.43 -14.60
C LYS A 288 5.85 -6.10 -14.33
N ILE A 289 5.53 -5.07 -15.09
CA ILE A 289 6.14 -3.75 -14.94
C ILE A 289 5.31 -2.92 -13.97
N TYR A 290 5.95 -2.34 -12.97
CA TYR A 290 5.43 -1.23 -12.19
C TYR A 290 6.08 0.07 -12.65
N ILE A 291 5.26 1.08 -12.87
CA ILE A 291 5.68 2.45 -13.18
C ILE A 291 4.68 3.43 -12.58
N GLU A 292 5.21 4.51 -12.02
CA GLU A 292 4.42 5.58 -11.42
C GLU A 292 3.50 6.26 -12.44
N GLY A 293 2.42 6.85 -11.93
CA GLY A 293 1.46 7.63 -12.70
C GLY A 293 1.68 9.11 -12.47
N SER A 294 0.61 9.84 -12.16
CA SER A 294 0.70 11.21 -11.64
C SER A 294 1.71 11.29 -10.48
N ALA A 295 1.59 10.35 -9.53
CA ALA A 295 2.52 10.12 -8.42
C ALA A 295 2.67 8.59 -8.20
N TRP A 296 2.68 8.11 -6.95
CA TRP A 296 2.62 6.67 -6.66
C TRP A 296 1.41 6.03 -7.38
N SER A 297 1.55 4.79 -7.81
CA SER A 297 0.48 4.07 -8.49
C SER A 297 -0.09 2.98 -7.60
N VAL A 298 -1.41 3.03 -7.36
CA VAL A 298 -2.18 2.05 -6.57
C VAL A 298 -1.98 0.59 -7.05
N SER A 299 -1.53 0.42 -8.30
CA SER A 299 -1.27 -0.87 -8.93
C SER A 299 -0.14 -1.70 -8.29
N GLU A 300 0.76 -1.09 -7.51
CA GLU A 300 1.97 -1.75 -7.00
C GLU A 300 1.67 -3.07 -6.27
N LYS A 301 0.82 -3.04 -5.22
CA LYS A 301 0.45 -4.24 -4.45
C LYS A 301 -0.16 -5.35 -5.31
N TYR A 302 -0.96 -5.01 -6.32
CA TYR A 302 -1.60 -6.01 -7.19
C TYR A 302 -0.59 -6.65 -8.15
N ILE A 303 0.38 -5.87 -8.62
CA ILE A 303 1.47 -6.33 -9.48
C ILE A 303 2.39 -7.27 -8.70
N LEU A 304 2.81 -6.86 -7.50
CA LEU A 304 3.66 -7.65 -6.61
C LEU A 304 2.99 -8.98 -6.21
N ALA A 305 1.66 -9.00 -6.08
CA ALA A 305 0.91 -10.20 -5.72
C ALA A 305 0.87 -11.30 -6.80
N CYS A 306 1.33 -11.05 -8.04
CA CYS A 306 1.14 -11.97 -9.18
C CYS A 306 2.12 -13.17 -9.28
N ASP A 307 2.99 -13.46 -8.29
CA ASP A 307 4.12 -14.43 -8.40
C ASP A 307 5.08 -14.15 -9.61
N SER A 308 4.88 -13.06 -10.34
CA SER A 308 5.73 -12.59 -11.45
C SER A 308 6.89 -11.79 -10.88
N MET A 309 8.07 -11.88 -11.50
CA MET A 309 9.17 -11.00 -11.14
C MET A 309 8.77 -9.57 -11.51
N THR A 310 8.57 -8.73 -10.50
CA THR A 310 8.11 -7.37 -10.70
C THR A 310 9.29 -6.50 -11.12
N LEU A 311 9.15 -5.80 -12.24
CA LEU A 311 10.12 -4.85 -12.78
C LEU A 311 9.69 -3.44 -12.33
N ILE A 312 10.35 -2.87 -11.33
CA ILE A 312 10.01 -1.54 -10.80
C ILE A 312 10.88 -0.50 -11.52
N VAL A 313 10.26 0.32 -12.37
CA VAL A 313 10.87 1.54 -12.88
C VAL A 313 11.13 2.46 -11.70
N LYS A 314 12.40 2.91 -11.54
CA LYS A 314 12.90 3.66 -10.38
C LYS A 314 11.82 4.60 -9.81
N PRO A 315 11.26 4.29 -8.62
CA PRO A 315 10.17 5.06 -8.06
C PRO A 315 10.71 6.35 -7.45
N LYS A 316 9.94 7.43 -7.54
CA LYS A 316 10.16 8.67 -6.80
C LYS A 316 9.41 8.68 -5.48
N TYR A 317 8.23 8.07 -5.46
CA TYR A 317 7.31 8.09 -4.34
C TYR A 317 7.36 6.79 -3.55
N TYR A 318 7.02 6.86 -2.27
CA TYR A 318 6.77 5.72 -1.42
C TYR A 318 5.37 5.78 -0.82
N ASP A 319 4.75 4.62 -0.62
CA ASP A 319 3.58 4.46 0.22
C ASP A 319 3.98 3.88 1.59
N PHE A 320 2.99 3.47 2.40
CA PHE A 320 3.24 3.05 3.77
C PHE A 320 4.01 1.73 3.90
N TYR A 321 4.00 0.86 2.87
CA TYR A 321 4.70 -0.43 2.90
C TYR A 321 5.88 -0.50 1.93
N SER A 322 5.88 0.28 0.85
CA SER A 322 6.86 0.12 -0.25
C SER A 322 8.30 0.38 0.20
N ARG A 323 8.51 1.14 1.28
CA ARG A 323 9.83 1.30 1.92
C ARG A 323 10.40 -0.01 2.51
N GLY A 324 9.56 -1.02 2.74
CA GLY A 324 9.98 -2.37 3.11
C GLY A 324 10.45 -3.24 1.95
N LEU A 325 10.23 -2.81 0.70
CA LEU A 325 10.69 -3.54 -0.49
C LEU A 325 12.19 -3.36 -0.71
N MET A 326 12.81 -4.40 -1.27
CA MET A 326 14.25 -4.51 -1.47
C MET A 326 14.54 -4.97 -2.90
N PRO A 327 15.39 -4.23 -3.66
CA PRO A 327 15.81 -4.65 -4.99
C PRO A 327 16.48 -6.03 -4.94
N VAL A 328 16.32 -6.81 -6.01
CA VAL A 328 16.78 -8.20 -6.20
C VAL A 328 16.36 -9.21 -5.12
N GLN A 329 15.53 -8.79 -4.16
CA GLN A 329 14.82 -9.67 -3.22
C GLN A 329 13.32 -9.68 -3.55
N HIS A 330 12.67 -8.52 -3.57
CA HIS A 330 11.23 -8.38 -3.83
C HIS A 330 10.92 -7.89 -5.25
N TYR A 331 11.89 -7.31 -5.96
CA TYR A 331 11.68 -6.80 -7.32
C TYR A 331 12.99 -6.64 -8.08
N TRP A 332 12.91 -6.50 -9.39
CA TRP A 332 14.03 -6.14 -10.25
C TRP A 332 14.02 -4.63 -10.56
N PRO A 333 15.10 -3.88 -10.26
CA PRO A 333 15.13 -2.44 -10.52
C PRO A 333 15.31 -2.14 -12.01
N ILE A 334 14.57 -1.15 -12.52
CA ILE A 334 14.64 -0.67 -13.91
C ILE A 334 15.02 0.81 -13.91
N ARG A 335 15.98 1.19 -14.77
CA ARG A 335 16.38 2.59 -14.95
C ARG A 335 15.25 3.40 -15.57
N GLU A 336 14.90 4.55 -14.99
CA GLU A 336 13.90 5.45 -15.55
C GLU A 336 14.33 6.02 -16.92
N ASN A 337 15.55 6.54 -16.99
CA ASN A 337 16.09 7.23 -18.19
C ASN A 337 16.44 6.28 -19.35
N ASP A 338 16.49 4.97 -19.11
CA ASP A 338 16.86 3.97 -20.12
C ASP A 338 15.97 2.71 -20.06
N LYS A 339 14.70 2.93 -19.73
CA LYS A 339 13.75 1.88 -19.34
C LYS A 339 13.61 0.76 -20.36
N CYS A 340 13.61 1.01 -21.67
CA CYS A 340 13.41 -0.05 -22.67
C CYS A 340 14.58 -1.03 -22.73
N ARG A 341 15.82 -0.53 -22.71
CA ARG A 341 17.03 -1.36 -22.65
C ARG A 341 17.14 -2.10 -21.33
N SER A 342 16.81 -1.43 -20.23
CA SER A 342 16.83 -2.02 -18.89
C SER A 342 15.77 -3.12 -18.71
N ILE A 343 14.56 -2.93 -19.26
CA ILE A 343 13.50 -3.96 -19.32
C ILE A 343 13.98 -5.15 -20.15
N LYS A 344 14.53 -4.91 -21.35
CA LYS A 344 15.03 -5.99 -22.20
C LYS A 344 16.10 -6.81 -21.49
N PHE A 345 17.05 -6.14 -20.85
CA PHE A 345 18.09 -6.81 -20.07
C PHE A 345 17.49 -7.66 -18.93
N ALA A 346 16.55 -7.12 -18.17
CA ALA A 346 15.86 -7.84 -17.09
C ALA A 346 15.13 -9.08 -17.59
N VAL A 347 14.44 -8.98 -18.73
CA VAL A 347 13.71 -10.10 -19.34
C VAL A 347 14.66 -11.17 -19.90
N ASP A 348 15.72 -10.77 -20.59
CA ASP A 348 16.75 -11.68 -21.11
C ASP A 348 17.45 -12.43 -19.96
N TRP A 349 17.81 -11.70 -18.89
CA TRP A 349 18.39 -12.27 -17.68
C TRP A 349 17.40 -13.23 -17.00
N GLY A 350 16.15 -12.82 -16.81
CA GLY A 350 15.16 -13.64 -16.13
C GLY A 350 14.83 -14.92 -16.90
N ASN A 351 14.83 -14.87 -18.23
CA ASN A 351 14.53 -16.04 -19.07
C ASN A 351 15.70 -17.03 -19.11
N SER A 352 16.94 -16.57 -18.88
CA SER A 352 18.12 -17.41 -18.69
C SER A 352 18.28 -17.89 -17.24
N HIS A 353 17.69 -17.20 -16.26
CA HIS A 353 17.76 -17.49 -14.83
C HIS A 353 16.37 -17.75 -14.22
N LYS A 354 15.60 -18.63 -14.87
CA LYS A 354 14.18 -18.87 -14.58
C LYS A 354 13.87 -19.11 -13.10
N GLN A 355 14.64 -19.97 -12.44
CA GLN A 355 14.43 -20.29 -11.01
C GLN A 355 14.60 -19.04 -10.13
N LYS A 356 15.68 -18.28 -10.33
CA LYS A 356 15.92 -17.04 -9.57
C LYS A 356 14.86 -15.97 -9.84
N ALA A 357 14.42 -15.82 -11.08
CA ALA A 357 13.34 -14.90 -11.42
C ALA A 357 12.02 -15.30 -10.75
N GLN A 358 11.72 -16.60 -10.70
CA GLN A 358 10.56 -17.11 -9.97
C GLN A 358 10.67 -16.84 -8.47
N GLU A 359 11.85 -17.06 -7.86
CA GLU A 359 12.10 -16.78 -6.45
C GLU A 359 11.84 -15.31 -6.10
N ILE A 360 12.38 -14.37 -6.88
CA ILE A 360 12.15 -12.93 -6.67
C ILE A 360 10.65 -12.60 -6.73
N GLY A 361 9.94 -13.12 -7.75
CA GLY A 361 8.49 -12.94 -7.86
C GLY A 361 7.72 -13.56 -6.69
N LYS A 362 8.19 -14.70 -6.18
CA LYS A 362 7.55 -15.39 -5.05
C LYS A 362 7.78 -14.66 -3.73
N GLU A 363 8.97 -14.15 -3.49
CA GLU A 363 9.29 -13.30 -2.34
C GLU A 363 8.40 -12.04 -2.32
N ALA A 364 8.24 -11.39 -3.48
CA ALA A 364 7.36 -10.22 -3.64
C ALA A 364 5.91 -10.53 -3.25
N SER A 365 5.36 -11.61 -3.83
CA SER A 365 3.99 -12.02 -3.57
C SER A 365 3.80 -12.43 -2.11
N SER A 366 4.74 -13.17 -1.52
CA SER A 366 4.67 -13.61 -0.12
C SER A 366 4.71 -12.41 0.82
N TYR A 367 5.56 -11.42 0.53
CA TYR A 367 5.56 -10.15 1.24
C TYR A 367 4.18 -9.49 1.21
N VAL A 368 3.57 -9.31 0.03
CA VAL A 368 2.24 -8.69 -0.07
C VAL A 368 1.14 -9.54 0.60
N GLN A 369 1.20 -10.86 0.44
CA GLN A 369 0.19 -11.77 0.96
C GLN A 369 0.20 -11.87 2.49
N GLU A 370 1.38 -11.74 3.10
CA GLU A 370 1.57 -11.84 4.56
C GLU A 370 1.59 -10.49 5.25
N MET A 371 2.31 -9.53 4.68
CA MET A 371 2.55 -8.23 5.32
C MET A 371 1.38 -7.26 5.11
N LEU A 372 0.61 -7.39 4.02
CA LEU A 372 -0.53 -6.52 3.73
C LEU A 372 -1.89 -7.17 4.00
N LYS A 373 -1.98 -8.14 4.92
CA LYS A 373 -3.27 -8.64 5.40
C LYS A 373 -4.06 -7.53 6.07
N MET A 374 -5.41 -7.56 6.00
CA MET A 374 -6.23 -6.47 6.55
C MET A 374 -6.00 -6.25 8.05
N GLU A 375 -5.62 -7.28 8.81
CA GLU A 375 -5.22 -7.15 10.21
C GLU A 375 -3.98 -6.23 10.36
N ASN A 376 -2.96 -6.41 9.53
CA ASN A 376 -1.79 -5.54 9.54
C ASN A 376 -2.12 -4.13 9.04
N ILE A 377 -3.07 -3.98 8.11
CA ILE A 377 -3.53 -2.65 7.68
C ILE A 377 -4.18 -1.91 8.85
N TYR A 378 -5.08 -2.57 9.59
CA TYR A 378 -5.70 -1.97 10.77
C TYR A 378 -4.69 -1.72 11.90
N ASP A 379 -3.72 -2.61 12.13
CA ASP A 379 -2.67 -2.39 13.12
C ASP A 379 -1.77 -1.21 12.73
N TYR A 380 -1.44 -1.05 11.45
CA TYR A 380 -0.66 0.10 10.98
C TYR A 380 -1.42 1.40 11.20
N MET A 381 -2.71 1.45 10.82
CA MET A 381 -3.55 2.62 11.05
C MET A 381 -3.70 2.91 12.55
N PHE A 382 -3.87 1.87 13.39
CA PHE A 382 -3.95 2.01 14.83
C PHE A 382 -2.69 2.70 15.37
N HIS A 383 -1.51 2.18 15.04
CA HIS A 383 -0.24 2.70 15.54
C HIS A 383 0.02 4.11 15.02
N LEU A 384 -0.18 4.36 13.73
CA LEU A 384 0.02 5.67 13.13
C LEU A 384 -0.85 6.74 13.80
N LEU A 385 -2.16 6.47 13.95
CA LEU A 385 -3.09 7.41 14.56
C LEU A 385 -2.82 7.58 16.07
N THR A 386 -2.40 6.52 16.75
CA THR A 386 -2.07 6.57 18.18
C THR A 386 -0.80 7.37 18.43
N GLU A 387 0.28 7.13 17.70
CA GLU A 387 1.52 7.91 17.82
C GLU A 387 1.30 9.38 17.39
N TYR A 388 0.53 9.62 16.34
CA TYR A 388 0.13 10.98 15.94
C TYR A 388 -0.62 11.71 17.05
N ALA A 389 -1.61 11.06 17.68
CA ALA A 389 -2.41 11.67 18.74
C ALA A 389 -1.58 12.07 19.97
N LYS A 390 -0.54 11.31 20.31
CA LYS A 390 0.38 11.65 21.41
C LYS A 390 1.14 12.97 21.18
N LEU A 391 1.28 13.39 19.93
CA LEU A 391 1.98 14.62 19.57
C LEU A 391 1.08 15.85 19.68
N LEU A 392 -0.24 15.68 19.77
CA LEU A 392 -1.19 16.80 19.88
C LEU A 392 -0.99 17.53 21.22
N LYS A 393 -0.75 18.85 21.13
CA LYS A 393 -0.56 19.75 22.29
C LYS A 393 -1.86 20.41 22.77
N TYR A 394 -2.99 19.92 22.29
CA TYR A 394 -4.32 20.41 22.62
C TYR A 394 -5.28 19.22 22.68
N LYS A 395 -6.41 19.40 23.38
CA LYS A 395 -7.46 18.40 23.40
C LYS A 395 -8.34 18.55 22.15
N PRO A 396 -8.46 17.53 21.28
CA PRO A 396 -9.37 17.55 20.15
C PRO A 396 -10.80 17.85 20.58
N THR A 397 -11.50 18.67 19.79
CA THR A 397 -12.93 18.96 19.96
C THR A 397 -13.60 18.86 18.60
N VAL A 398 -14.91 18.58 18.58
CA VAL A 398 -15.66 18.46 17.33
C VAL A 398 -15.75 19.84 16.66
N PRO A 399 -15.22 20.02 15.43
CA PRO A 399 -15.33 21.29 14.73
C PRO A 399 -16.81 21.65 14.47
N PRO A 400 -17.20 22.94 14.52
CA PRO A 400 -18.60 23.35 14.39
C PRO A 400 -19.30 22.87 13.11
N ASN A 401 -18.54 22.72 12.02
CA ASN A 401 -19.05 22.31 10.70
C ASN A 401 -18.81 20.82 10.40
N ALA A 402 -18.35 20.04 11.38
CA ALA A 402 -18.14 18.61 11.21
C ALA A 402 -19.46 17.84 11.42
N THR A 403 -19.66 16.79 10.63
CA THR A 403 -20.80 15.87 10.77
C THR A 403 -20.33 14.54 11.32
N GLU A 404 -21.05 13.98 12.29
CA GLU A 404 -20.80 12.61 12.76
C GLU A 404 -21.02 11.61 11.61
N LEU A 405 -20.07 10.67 11.47
CA LEU A 405 -20.16 9.56 10.53
C LEU A 405 -19.99 8.23 11.27
N CYS A 406 -20.67 7.21 10.76
CA CYS A 406 -20.57 5.82 11.18
C CYS A 406 -20.85 4.90 9.98
N SER A 407 -20.50 3.62 10.12
CA SER A 407 -20.59 2.67 9.01
C SER A 407 -22.04 2.50 8.52
N GLU A 408 -23.01 2.55 9.42
CA GLU A 408 -24.45 2.49 9.09
C GLU A 408 -24.87 3.68 8.23
N LEU A 409 -24.44 4.90 8.59
CA LEU A 409 -24.76 6.10 7.81
C LEU A 409 -24.16 6.06 6.41
N MET A 410 -22.94 5.56 6.27
CA MET A 410 -22.26 5.50 4.96
C MET A 410 -22.83 4.38 4.09
N ALA A 411 -22.85 3.15 4.59
CA ALA A 411 -23.28 1.99 3.80
C ALA A 411 -24.76 2.05 3.38
N CYS A 412 -25.63 2.62 4.21
CA CYS A 412 -27.06 2.74 3.88
C CYS A 412 -27.40 3.92 2.96
N ARG A 413 -26.47 4.86 2.77
CA ARG A 413 -26.60 5.95 1.79
C ARG A 413 -25.87 5.66 0.48
N ALA A 414 -24.93 4.71 0.50
CA ALA A 414 -24.26 4.24 -0.70
C ALA A 414 -25.22 3.42 -1.57
N HIS A 415 -24.91 3.35 -2.86
CA HIS A 415 -25.68 2.58 -3.83
C HIS A 415 -24.74 1.77 -4.74
N GLY A 416 -25.27 0.73 -5.39
CA GLY A 416 -24.54 -0.04 -6.40
C GLY A 416 -23.21 -0.61 -5.90
N ILE A 417 -22.14 -0.40 -6.68
CA ILE A 417 -20.80 -0.94 -6.41
C ILE A 417 -20.21 -0.36 -5.12
N GLU A 418 -20.43 0.92 -4.83
CA GLU A 418 -19.94 1.54 -3.59
C GLU A 418 -20.51 0.84 -2.36
N GLN A 419 -21.84 0.64 -2.33
CA GLN A 419 -22.50 -0.08 -1.25
C GLN A 419 -22.01 -1.52 -1.14
N LYS A 420 -21.88 -2.21 -2.29
CA LYS A 420 -21.36 -3.57 -2.32
C LYS A 420 -19.96 -3.65 -1.70
N PHE A 421 -19.03 -2.80 -2.11
CA PHE A 421 -17.65 -2.81 -1.58
C PHE A 421 -17.59 -2.43 -0.10
N MET A 422 -18.44 -1.51 0.37
CA MET A 422 -18.58 -1.24 1.80
C MET A 422 -19.03 -2.51 2.54
N MET A 423 -20.07 -3.19 2.07
CA MET A 423 -20.58 -4.41 2.71
C MET A 423 -19.59 -5.58 2.63
N ASP A 424 -18.86 -5.72 1.53
CA ASP A 424 -17.83 -6.76 1.34
C ASP A 424 -16.59 -6.51 2.22
N SER A 425 -16.39 -5.29 2.72
CA SER A 425 -15.23 -4.89 3.54
C SER A 425 -15.57 -4.50 4.97
N VAL A 426 -16.81 -4.77 5.41
CA VAL A 426 -17.25 -4.41 6.75
C VAL A 426 -16.61 -5.30 7.81
N VAL A 427 -16.12 -4.68 8.90
CA VAL A 427 -15.64 -5.40 10.07
C VAL A 427 -16.84 -5.92 10.87
N HIS A 428 -17.00 -7.24 10.88
CA HIS A 428 -18.11 -7.92 11.57
C HIS A 428 -17.83 -8.22 13.04
N ARG A 429 -16.56 -8.29 13.44
CA ARG A 429 -16.15 -8.64 14.80
C ARG A 429 -15.02 -7.73 15.26
N PRO A 430 -15.06 -7.26 16.53
CA PRO A 430 -13.95 -6.52 17.09
C PRO A 430 -12.76 -7.46 17.29
N ARG A 431 -11.57 -6.89 17.48
CA ARG A 431 -10.37 -7.64 17.80
C ARG A 431 -10.32 -7.92 19.31
N ASP A 432 -10.06 -9.18 19.66
CA ASP A 432 -10.03 -9.66 21.05
C ASP A 432 -8.65 -9.60 21.71
N ILE A 433 -7.64 -9.13 20.97
CA ILE A 433 -6.26 -8.91 21.43
C ILE A 433 -5.79 -7.53 20.98
N GLY A 434 -4.79 -6.95 21.67
CA GLY A 434 -4.19 -5.69 21.23
C GLY A 434 -3.58 -5.79 19.82
N PRO A 435 -3.33 -4.64 19.16
CA PRO A 435 -2.54 -4.63 17.93
C PRO A 435 -1.16 -5.22 18.18
N CYS A 436 -0.49 -5.70 17.13
CA CYS A 436 0.89 -6.15 17.21
C CYS A 436 1.81 -5.12 17.91
N GLU A 437 2.94 -5.57 18.45
CA GLU A 437 3.88 -4.66 19.12
C GLU A 437 4.64 -3.80 18.08
N LEU A 438 4.48 -2.47 18.15
CA LEU A 438 5.18 -1.54 17.27
C LEU A 438 6.69 -1.56 17.59
N PRO A 439 7.57 -1.90 16.63
CA PRO A 439 9.00 -1.92 16.89
C PRO A 439 9.54 -0.49 17.12
N PRO A 440 10.69 -0.35 17.81
CA PRO A 440 11.31 0.95 18.05
C PRO A 440 11.72 1.62 16.73
N PRO A 441 11.97 2.95 16.73
CA PRO A 441 12.49 3.65 15.57
C PRO A 441 13.79 3.03 15.05
N PHE A 442 14.12 3.28 13.79
CA PHE A 442 15.44 2.92 13.28
C PHE A 442 16.51 3.80 13.94
N SER A 443 17.64 3.21 14.29
CA SER A 443 18.84 4.00 14.55
C SER A 443 19.39 4.58 13.24
N ASP A 444 20.14 5.67 13.32
CA ASP A 444 20.82 6.26 12.16
C ASP A 444 21.69 5.25 11.40
N VAL A 445 22.30 4.31 12.12
CA VAL A 445 23.13 3.24 11.55
C VAL A 445 22.27 2.26 10.76
N GLU A 446 21.12 1.85 11.28
CA GLU A 446 20.17 0.97 10.57
C GLU A 446 19.63 1.63 9.31
N LEU A 447 19.21 2.90 9.38
CA LEU A 447 18.72 3.65 8.21
C LEU A 447 19.76 3.72 7.10
N LYS A 448 20.99 4.14 7.44
CA LYS A 448 22.11 4.19 6.49
C LYS A 448 22.44 2.81 5.92
N THR A 449 22.32 1.76 6.72
CA THR A 449 22.57 0.38 6.27
C THR A 449 21.51 -0.08 5.27
N ILE A 450 20.23 0.21 5.53
CA ILE A 450 19.11 -0.08 4.62
C ILE A 450 19.29 0.66 3.29
N GLN A 451 19.59 1.97 3.35
CA GLN A 451 19.85 2.80 2.17
C GLN A 451 21.02 2.25 1.35
N ARG A 452 22.17 2.03 1.99
CA ARG A 452 23.36 1.49 1.32
C ARG A 452 23.11 0.11 0.70
N ARG A 453 22.37 -0.77 1.39
CA ARG A 453 22.01 -2.10 0.85
C ARG A 453 21.16 -1.95 -0.43
N ARG A 454 20.17 -1.06 -0.42
CA ARG A 454 19.32 -0.78 -1.58
C ARG A 454 20.14 -0.23 -2.75
N GLU A 455 20.95 0.81 -2.51
CA GLU A 455 21.80 1.44 -3.51
C GLU A 455 22.82 0.46 -4.12
N ASN A 456 23.49 -0.34 -3.29
CA ASN A 456 24.44 -1.34 -3.76
C ASN A 456 23.78 -2.39 -4.65
N SER A 457 22.57 -2.83 -4.30
CA SER A 457 21.81 -3.82 -5.06
C SER A 457 21.40 -3.28 -6.43
N ILE A 458 20.93 -2.02 -6.48
CA ILE A 458 20.61 -1.33 -7.74
C ILE A 458 21.87 -1.17 -8.60
N LYS A 459 22.96 -0.64 -8.02
CA LYS A 459 24.23 -0.43 -8.71
C LYS A 459 24.83 -1.72 -9.27
N GLN A 460 24.62 -2.85 -8.59
CA GLN A 460 25.05 -4.15 -9.07
C GLN A 460 24.30 -4.55 -10.36
N VAL A 461 22.97 -4.41 -10.38
CA VAL A 461 22.14 -4.68 -11.56
C VAL A 461 22.54 -3.74 -12.71
N GLU A 462 22.70 -2.46 -12.42
CA GLU A 462 23.16 -1.45 -13.39
C GLU A 462 24.51 -1.83 -14.01
N THR A 463 25.45 -2.33 -13.20
CA THR A 463 26.76 -2.80 -13.68
C THR A 463 26.63 -4.03 -14.59
N TRP A 464 25.72 -4.96 -14.28
CA TRP A 464 25.47 -6.12 -15.14
C TRP A 464 24.86 -5.70 -16.47
N GLU A 465 23.91 -4.77 -16.44
CA GLU A 465 23.28 -4.19 -17.63
C GLU A 465 24.32 -3.52 -18.54
N ASP A 466 25.16 -2.64 -17.99
CA ASP A 466 26.18 -1.92 -18.76
C ASP A 466 27.17 -2.87 -19.43
N LYS A 467 27.61 -3.91 -18.70
CA LYS A 467 28.49 -4.95 -19.24
C LYS A 467 27.83 -5.73 -20.39
N ALA A 468 26.57 -6.11 -20.22
CA ALA A 468 25.85 -6.87 -21.25
C ALA A 468 25.64 -6.05 -22.53
N TRP A 469 25.32 -4.75 -22.40
CA TRP A 469 25.15 -3.88 -23.56
C TRP A 469 26.48 -3.59 -24.27
N LYS A 470 27.56 -3.40 -23.52
CA LYS A 470 28.90 -3.25 -24.10
C LYS A 470 29.30 -4.49 -24.91
N GLN A 471 29.11 -5.69 -24.35
CA GLN A 471 29.40 -6.94 -25.05
C GLN A 471 28.57 -7.12 -26.33
N ARG A 472 27.30 -6.71 -26.32
CA ARG A 472 26.45 -6.73 -27.52
C ARG A 472 26.96 -5.80 -28.61
N GLN A 473 27.34 -4.58 -28.25
CA GLN A 473 27.94 -3.62 -29.19
C GLN A 473 29.25 -4.15 -29.78
N ASP A 474 30.13 -4.70 -28.93
CA ASP A 474 31.41 -5.28 -29.38
C ASP A 474 31.22 -6.50 -30.29
N SER A 475 30.09 -7.21 -30.20
CA SER A 475 29.76 -8.35 -31.08
C SER A 475 29.10 -7.97 -32.41
N MET A 476 28.70 -6.71 -32.57
CA MET A 476 28.10 -6.16 -33.79
C MET A 476 29.11 -5.42 -34.68
N VAL A 477 30.31 -5.13 -34.14
CA VAL A 477 31.49 -4.58 -34.83
C VAL A 477 32.39 -5.74 -35.22
#